data_AF-A0A431KYU7-F1
#
_entry.id   AF-A0A431KYU7-F1
#
_cell.length_a   1.000
_cell.length_b   1.000
_cell.length_c   1.000
_cell.angle_alpha   90.00
_cell.angle_beta   90.00
_cell.angle_gamma   90.00
#
_symmetry.space_group_name_H-M   'P 1'
#
loop_
_entity.id
_entity.type
_entity.pdbx_description
1 polymer ?
#
loop_
_entity_poly.entity_id
_entity_poly.type
_entity_poly.pdbx_seq_one_letter_code
_entity_poly.pdbx_strand_id
1 'polypeptide(L)'
;MSYLTLKQRQILNYRFGLKGEPRTLRELGELYQVSHESIRALERRALRKIDLRRSLSSSSRRHLKVNKQYLPTLTGEEKNMLLVLWGIDDGIWKDYQTTAALVQTTIEVVYATESKALASLNRC
;
A
#
# COMPACT_ATOMS: atom_id res chain seq x y z
N MET A 1 -6.50 -5.22 15.17
CA MET A 1 -5.05 -5.17 14.83
C MET A 1 -4.48 -6.59 14.72
N SER A 2 -4.91 -7.38 13.74
CA SER A 2 -4.52 -8.80 13.59
C SER A 2 -3.19 -9.03 12.86
N TYR A 3 -2.56 -7.97 12.32
CA TYR A 3 -1.36 -8.05 11.46
C TYR A 3 -0.07 -7.62 12.16
N LEU A 4 -0.17 -7.04 13.36
CA LEU A 4 0.96 -6.79 14.24
C LEU A 4 1.10 -7.98 15.17
N THR A 5 2.35 -8.38 15.47
CA THR A 5 2.55 -9.36 16.55
C THR A 5 2.14 -8.73 17.88
N LEU A 6 1.84 -9.58 18.86
CA LEU A 6 1.45 -9.13 20.19
C LEU A 6 2.49 -8.17 20.80
N LYS A 7 3.78 -8.51 20.66
CA LYS A 7 4.91 -7.68 21.11
C LYS A 7 4.97 -6.33 20.39
N GLN A 8 4.77 -6.29 19.07
CA GLN A 8 4.73 -5.05 18.30
C GLN A 8 3.57 -4.14 18.75
N ARG A 9 2.39 -4.72 18.96
CA ARG A 9 1.21 -3.99 19.43
C ARG A 9 1.42 -3.43 20.83
N GLN A 10 2.00 -4.20 21.75
CA GLN A 10 2.30 -3.74 23.10
C GLN A 10 3.32 -2.61 23.11
N ILE A 11 4.41 -2.72 22.34
CA ILE A 11 5.41 -1.66 22.21
C ILE A 11 4.77 -0.36 21.73
N LEU A 12 3.90 -0.42 20.70
CA LEU A 12 3.19 0.79 20.24
C LEU A 12 2.24 1.34 21.30
N ASN A 13 1.50 0.49 22.02
CA ASN A 13 0.60 0.95 23.08
C ASN A 13 1.37 1.70 24.17
N TYR A 14 2.53 1.19 24.59
CA TYR A 14 3.35 1.85 25.60
C TYR A 14 4.07 3.08 25.04
N ARG A 15 4.64 3.04 23.83
CA ARG A 15 5.38 4.19 23.26
C ARG A 15 4.50 5.42 23.06
N PHE A 16 3.27 5.20 22.62
CA PHE A 16 2.34 6.26 22.24
C PHE A 16 1.21 6.47 23.25
N GLY A 17 1.23 5.79 24.40
CA GLY A 17 0.21 5.94 25.42
C GLY A 17 -1.21 5.55 24.97
N LEU A 18 -1.35 4.64 24.00
CA LEU A 18 -2.67 4.29 23.44
C LEU A 18 -3.58 3.57 24.44
N LYS A 19 -3.02 3.13 25.58
CA LYS A 19 -3.71 2.43 26.67
C LYS A 19 -3.23 2.89 28.06
N GLY A 20 -2.71 4.10 28.16
CA GLY A 20 -2.13 4.63 29.41
C GLY A 20 -1.01 5.63 29.12
N GLU A 21 -0.06 5.74 30.04
CA GLU A 21 1.04 6.71 29.88
C GLU A 21 2.08 6.29 28.84
N PRO A 22 2.60 7.24 28.03
CA PRO A 22 3.66 6.97 27.09
C PRO A 22 4.96 6.64 27.82
N ARG A 23 5.72 5.68 27.28
CA ARG A 23 7.04 5.27 27.78
C ARG A 23 8.13 5.52 26.75
N THR A 24 9.33 5.74 27.25
CA THR A 24 10.54 5.90 26.45
C THR A 24 11.07 4.55 25.94
N LEU A 25 11.94 4.58 24.93
CA LEU A 25 12.62 3.39 24.44
C LEU A 25 13.49 2.73 25.52
N ARG A 26 14.07 3.53 26.44
CA ARG A 26 14.93 3.05 27.52
C ARG A 26 14.11 2.28 28.57
N GLU A 27 13.02 2.87 29.04
CA GLU A 27 12.11 2.23 30.01
C GLU A 27 11.51 0.93 29.46
N LEU A 28 11.22 0.88 28.15
CA LEU A 28 10.77 -0.35 27.51
C LEU A 28 11.90 -1.37 27.32
N GLY A 29 13.12 -0.92 27.05
CA GLY A 29 14.30 -1.78 27.02
C GLY A 29 14.49 -2.49 28.37
N GLU A 30 14.42 -1.73 29.46
CA GLU A 30 14.48 -2.24 30.84
C GLU A 30 13.32 -3.23 31.12
N LEU A 31 12.08 -2.85 30.79
CA LEU A 31 10.89 -3.68 31.01
C LEU A 31 10.94 -5.03 30.27
N TYR A 32 11.46 -5.04 29.05
CA TYR A 32 11.54 -6.24 28.20
C TYR A 32 12.90 -6.93 28.27
N GLN A 33 13.83 -6.45 29.10
CA GLN A 33 15.22 -6.93 29.22
C GLN A 33 15.94 -7.02 27.86
N VAL A 34 15.80 -5.97 27.05
CA VAL A 34 16.43 -5.85 25.73
C VAL A 34 17.01 -4.46 25.54
N SER A 35 17.89 -4.30 24.55
CA SER A 35 18.42 -2.98 24.22
C SER A 35 17.32 -2.04 23.70
N HIS A 36 17.49 -0.74 23.93
CA HIS A 36 16.55 0.28 23.46
C HIS A 36 16.50 0.34 21.91
N GLU A 37 17.58 -0.01 21.22
CA GLU A 37 17.66 -0.13 19.77
C GLU A 37 16.81 -1.30 19.26
N SER A 38 16.75 -2.40 20.02
CA SER A 38 15.89 -3.55 19.70
C SER A 38 14.41 -3.15 19.79
N ILE A 39 14.02 -2.38 20.80
CA ILE A 39 12.68 -1.79 20.89
C ILE A 39 12.42 -0.86 19.71
N ARG A 40 13.37 0.01 19.35
CA ARG A 40 13.26 0.91 18.19
C ARG A 40 13.13 0.16 16.87
N ALA A 41 13.81 -0.97 16.72
CA ALA A 41 13.69 -1.83 15.54
C ALA A 41 12.30 -2.47 15.45
N LEU A 42 11.76 -2.96 16.57
CA LEU A 42 10.39 -3.50 16.64
C LEU A 42 9.34 -2.41 16.35
N GLU A 43 9.52 -1.21 16.90
CA GLU A 43 8.66 -0.04 16.63
C GLU A 43 8.66 0.29 15.13
N ARG A 44 9.84 0.46 14.52
CA ARG A 44 9.96 0.72 13.07
C ARG A 44 9.31 -0.37 12.22
N ARG A 45 9.50 -1.65 12.57
CA ARG A 45 8.84 -2.77 11.86
C ARG A 45 7.32 -2.71 12.00
N ALA A 46 6.81 -2.32 13.17
CA ALA A 46 5.37 -2.20 13.40
C ALA A 46 4.77 -1.02 12.62
N LEU A 47 5.41 0.16 12.67
CA LEU A 47 5.00 1.33 11.91
C LEU A 47 5.02 1.08 10.41
N ARG A 48 6.05 0.42 9.87
CA ARG A 48 6.06 0.02 8.44
C ARG A 48 4.88 -0.88 8.07
N LYS A 49 4.48 -1.82 8.92
CA LYS A 49 3.30 -2.67 8.66
C LYS A 49 1.99 -1.87 8.67
N ILE A 50 1.90 -0.84 9.53
CA ILE A 50 0.75 0.07 9.56
C ILE A 50 0.73 0.93 8.31
N ASP A 51 1.87 1.51 7.93
CA ASP A 51 2.01 2.40 6.78
C ASP A 51 1.80 1.66 5.45
N LEU A 52 2.38 0.47 5.30
CA LEU A 52 2.08 -0.42 4.18
C LEU A 52 0.58 -0.69 4.09
N ARG A 53 -0.10 -0.84 5.23
CA ARG A 53 -1.55 -1.05 5.21
C ARG A 53 -2.34 0.22 4.90
N ARG A 54 -1.85 1.41 5.27
CA ARG A 54 -2.49 2.70 4.98
C ARG A 54 -2.35 3.08 3.51
N SER A 55 -1.17 2.85 2.94
CA SER A 55 -0.93 2.95 1.50
C SER A 55 -1.81 1.95 0.74
N LEU A 56 -1.96 0.71 1.25
CA LEU A 56 -2.94 -0.25 0.72
C LEU A 56 -4.42 0.10 1.00
N SER A 57 -4.73 1.00 1.94
CA SER A 57 -6.13 1.35 2.31
C SER A 57 -6.63 2.65 1.71
N SER A 58 -5.77 3.46 1.11
CA SER A 58 -6.18 4.74 0.52
C SER A 58 -6.61 4.59 -0.95
N SER A 59 -6.17 3.52 -1.64
CA SER A 59 -6.60 3.21 -3.01
C SER A 59 -6.83 1.71 -3.32
N SER A 60 -6.42 0.77 -2.46
CA SER A 60 -6.19 -0.63 -2.89
C SER A 60 -6.97 -1.71 -2.12
N ARG A 61 -8.29 -1.54 -1.94
CA ARG A 61 -9.19 -2.68 -1.66
C ARG A 61 -10.24 -2.91 -2.75
N ARG A 62 -9.85 -2.71 -4.01
CA ARG A 62 -10.39 -3.51 -5.10
C ARG A 62 -9.25 -4.38 -5.59
N HIS A 63 -9.17 -5.61 -5.06
CA HIS A 63 -8.70 -6.70 -5.90
C HIS A 63 -9.66 -6.76 -7.09
N LEU A 64 -9.41 -5.95 -8.11
CA LEU A 64 -9.72 -6.41 -9.44
C LEU A 64 -8.85 -7.66 -9.58
N LYS A 65 -9.45 -8.82 -9.40
CA LYS A 65 -8.97 -10.01 -10.12
C LYS A 65 -9.10 -9.60 -11.58
N VAL A 66 -8.10 -8.89 -12.10
CA VAL A 66 -7.99 -8.57 -13.52
C VAL A 66 -7.73 -9.92 -14.17
N ASN A 67 -8.80 -10.65 -14.40
CA ASN A 67 -8.74 -11.87 -15.16
C ASN A 67 -8.28 -11.43 -16.55
N LYS A 68 -7.10 -11.91 -16.98
CA LYS A 68 -6.49 -11.55 -18.28
C LYS A 68 -7.47 -11.72 -19.45
N GLN A 69 -8.54 -12.51 -19.27
CA GLN A 69 -9.63 -12.69 -20.22
C GLN A 69 -10.46 -11.42 -20.52
N TYR A 70 -10.47 -10.39 -19.66
CA TYR A 70 -11.33 -9.21 -19.82
C TYR A 70 -10.70 -8.05 -20.61
N LEU A 71 -9.50 -8.22 -21.16
CA LEU A 71 -8.80 -7.19 -21.96
C LEU A 71 -8.68 -7.50 -23.47
N PRO A 72 -9.65 -8.13 -24.17
CA PRO A 72 -9.48 -8.46 -25.59
C PRO A 72 -9.58 -7.24 -26.51
N THR A 73 -10.21 -6.14 -26.08
CA THR A 73 -10.46 -4.93 -26.89
C THR A 73 -9.45 -3.80 -26.65
N LEU A 74 -8.41 -4.04 -25.84
CA LEU A 74 -7.38 -3.05 -25.53
C LEU A 74 -6.12 -3.29 -26.38
N THR A 75 -5.60 -2.21 -26.96
CA THR A 75 -4.34 -2.22 -27.72
C THR A 75 -3.16 -2.57 -26.80
N GLY A 76 -2.01 -2.91 -27.38
CA GLY A 76 -0.79 -3.19 -26.60
C GLY A 76 -0.36 -2.01 -25.72
N GLU A 77 -0.55 -0.79 -26.22
CA GLU A 77 -0.24 0.45 -25.51
C GLU A 77 -1.21 0.73 -24.36
N GLU A 78 -2.51 0.54 -24.58
CA GLU A 78 -3.54 0.66 -23.53
C GLU A 78 -3.30 -0.36 -22.41
N LYS A 79 -2.89 -1.59 -22.77
CA LYS A 79 -2.50 -2.61 -21.79
C LYS A 79 -1.26 -2.18 -21.00
N ASN A 80 -0.22 -1.71 -21.68
CA ASN A 80 0.99 -1.21 -21.01
C ASN A 80 0.67 -0.06 -20.04
N MET A 81 -0.20 0.86 -20.47
CA MET A 81 -0.66 1.97 -19.65
C MET A 81 -1.39 1.49 -18.38
N LEU A 82 -2.29 0.52 -18.49
CA LEU A 82 -2.97 -0.07 -17.34
C LEU A 82 -2.01 -0.87 -16.43
N LEU A 83 -1.01 -1.55 -17.01
CA LEU A 83 0.02 -2.25 -16.23
C LEU A 83 0.80 -1.25 -15.37
N VAL A 84 1.24 -0.13 -15.95
CA VAL A 84 1.98 0.93 -15.26
C VAL A 84 1.10 1.66 -14.23
N LEU A 85 -0.14 2.02 -14.60
CA LEU A 85 -1.09 2.73 -13.74
C LEU A 85 -1.45 1.91 -12.50
N TRP A 86 -1.81 0.65 -12.72
CA TRP A 86 -2.23 -0.28 -11.66
C TRP A 86 -1.04 -1.00 -11.00
N GLY A 87 0.20 -0.69 -11.40
CA GLY A 87 1.41 -1.29 -10.86
C GLY A 87 1.37 -2.81 -10.90
N ILE A 88 0.92 -3.40 -12.01
CA ILE A 88 0.85 -4.86 -12.16
C ILE A 88 2.26 -5.47 -12.30
N ASP A 89 3.21 -4.69 -12.81
CA ASP A 89 4.61 -5.06 -13.03
C ASP A 89 5.49 -4.86 -11.79
N ASP A 90 5.32 -3.74 -11.08
CA ASP A 90 6.16 -3.35 -9.94
C ASP A 90 5.44 -3.37 -8.59
N GLY A 91 4.12 -3.62 -8.58
CA GLY A 91 3.29 -3.63 -7.38
C GLY A 91 2.92 -2.23 -6.87
N ILE A 92 3.23 -1.16 -7.60
CA ILE A 92 3.06 0.23 -7.18
C ILE A 92 2.07 0.94 -8.10
N TRP A 93 0.90 1.26 -7.56
CA TRP A 93 -0.08 2.10 -8.23
C TRP A 93 0.48 3.51 -8.39
N LYS A 94 0.37 4.04 -9.60
CA LYS A 94 0.86 5.37 -9.95
C LYS A 94 -0.33 6.30 -10.13
N ASP A 95 -0.13 7.59 -9.89
CA ASP A 95 -1.16 8.58 -10.23
C ASP A 95 -1.20 8.79 -11.76
N TYR A 96 -2.24 9.48 -12.24
CA TYR A 96 -2.39 9.71 -13.67
C TYR A 96 -1.24 10.56 -14.25
N GLN A 97 -0.70 11.49 -13.47
CA GLN A 97 0.42 12.34 -13.89
C GLN A 97 1.69 11.53 -14.10
N THR A 98 2.05 10.69 -13.14
CA THR A 98 3.25 9.84 -13.21
C THR A 98 3.10 8.80 -14.30
N THR A 99 1.91 8.20 -14.45
CA THR A 99 1.63 7.26 -15.54
C THR A 99 1.76 7.92 -16.91
N ALA A 100 1.16 9.10 -17.08
CA ALA A 100 1.24 9.86 -18.32
C ALA A 100 2.70 10.19 -18.68
N ALA A 101 3.51 10.60 -17.70
CA ALA A 101 4.93 10.87 -17.89
C ALA A 101 5.73 9.61 -18.30
N LEU A 102 5.48 8.46 -17.66
CA LEU A 102 6.20 7.21 -17.93
C LEU A 102 5.85 6.59 -19.30
N VAL A 103 4.58 6.65 -19.67
CA VAL A 103 4.09 6.09 -20.94
C VAL A 103 4.19 7.14 -22.07
N GLN A 104 4.67 8.35 -21.77
CA GLN A 104 4.80 9.47 -22.72
C GLN A 104 3.46 9.85 -23.38
N THR A 105 2.40 9.92 -22.58
CA THR A 105 1.03 10.25 -23.04
C THR A 105 0.45 11.41 -22.24
N THR A 106 -0.79 11.80 -22.53
CA THR A 106 -1.51 12.80 -21.73
C THR A 106 -2.37 12.14 -20.66
N ILE A 107 -2.62 12.87 -19.58
CA ILE A 107 -3.47 12.46 -18.45
C ILE A 107 -4.87 12.04 -18.93
N GLU A 108 -5.42 12.75 -19.92
CA GLU A 108 -6.72 12.46 -20.52
C GLU A 108 -6.78 11.07 -21.17
N VAL A 109 -5.70 10.66 -21.84
CA VAL A 109 -5.62 9.33 -22.46
C VAL A 109 -5.56 8.25 -21.38
N VAL A 110 -4.82 8.49 -20.29
CA VAL A 110 -4.78 7.57 -19.13
C VAL A 110 -6.15 7.41 -18.51
N TYR A 111 -6.86 8.51 -18.29
CA TYR A 111 -8.22 8.50 -17.75
C TYR A 111 -9.22 7.79 -18.68
N ALA A 112 -9.18 8.07 -19.98
CA ALA A 112 -10.04 7.44 -20.97
C ALA A 112 -9.80 5.92 -21.05
N THR A 113 -8.54 5.50 -21.00
CA THR A 113 -8.13 4.09 -21.03
C THR A 113 -8.62 3.34 -19.79
N GLU A 114 -8.46 3.93 -18.60
CA GLU A 114 -8.97 3.34 -17.38
C GLU A 114 -10.51 3.28 -17.36
N SER A 115 -11.18 4.35 -17.80
CA SER A 115 -12.64 4.39 -17.91
C SER A 115 -13.17 3.30 -18.83
N LYS A 116 -12.51 3.09 -19.97
CA LYS A 116 -12.80 2.01 -20.93
C LYS A 116 -12.60 0.62 -20.29
N ALA A 117 -11.52 0.43 -19.53
CA ALA A 117 -11.23 -0.83 -18.85
C ALA A 117 -12.24 -1.14 -17.74
N LEU A 118 -12.58 -0.15 -16.90
CA LEU A 118 -13.58 -0.28 -15.85
C LEU A 118 -14.99 -0.56 -16.40
N ALA A 119 -15.36 0.09 -17.52
CA ALA A 119 -16.62 -0.16 -18.20
C ALA A 119 -16.74 -1.58 -18.75
N SER A 120 -15.63 -2.23 -19.09
CA SER A 120 -15.60 -3.64 -19.48
C SER A 120 -15.69 -4.58 -18.27
N LEU A 121 -15.11 -4.20 -17.14
CA LEU A 121 -15.14 -5.01 -15.90
C LEU A 121 -16.49 -5.00 -15.20
N ASN A 122 -17.25 -3.90 -15.29
CA ASN A 122 -18.58 -3.78 -14.66
C ASN A 122 -19.71 -4.50 -15.43
N ARG A 123 -19.44 -5.09 -16.60
CA ARG A 123 -20.42 -5.87 -17.38
C ARG A 123 -20.43 -7.37 -17.01
N CYS A 124 -19.78 -7.75 -15.92
CA CYS A 124 -19.71 -9.12 -15.39
C CYS A 124 -20.43 -9.26 -14.06
#